data_AF-A0A971MT95-F1
#
_entry.id   AF-A0A971MT95-F1
#
_cell.length_a   1.000
_cell.length_b   1.000
_cell.length_c   1.000
_cell.angle_alpha   90.00
_cell.angle_beta   90.00
_cell.angle_gamma   90.00
#
_symmetry.space_group_name_H-M   'P 1'
#
loop_
_entity.id
_entity.type
_entity.pdbx_description
1 polymer ?
#
loop_
_entity_poly.entity_id
_entity_poly.type
_entity_poly.pdbx_seq_one_letter_code
_entity_poly.pdbx_strand_id
1 'polypeptide(L)'
;MAEIHINKDDIKSIVESYKRENAKFVIKSFIDNDKHKRCLFFINGKECIIDFYIKKNCVKIQPTGKNIEECNLLVEFIKSKGFSTDVAVKQFTFSCTKVVIDNLVEYIRDECNGIVTYSQNGNIYKFTGYNGDELTFTFYPQKNKAMIQSRPFHAYSIVVSYLSGLPEFSFDQIVEINNAFSEMNTPSASIRNEIQNKLRDSYSYLDEALLKSISGSLTLLKQKASCEDYTGCVTGDFKALEGYLKKILTQKYNYRFEKGNTFSMFYREKGNPSKIDLDDNIHEDAKKELNKLYNMYSNKRNVYLHSTVDPSQTKIIETLKEAQDLSDEILQTIKDSYQIIFK
;
A
#
# COMPACT_ATOMS: atom_id res chain seq x y z
N MET A 1 22.02 17.09 -0.49
CA MET A 1 22.21 15.77 0.18
C MET A 1 20.85 15.29 0.62
N ALA A 2 20.54 14.02 0.45
CA ALA A 2 19.26 13.42 0.84
C ALA A 2 19.47 12.05 1.48
N GLU A 3 18.58 11.64 2.37
CA GLU A 3 18.50 10.26 2.85
C GLU A 3 17.06 9.78 2.65
N ILE A 4 16.90 8.62 1.99
CA ILE A 4 15.60 8.08 1.63
C ILE A 4 15.55 6.57 1.85
N HIS A 5 14.39 6.06 2.25
CA HIS A 5 14.07 4.63 2.21
C HIS A 5 13.70 4.27 0.78
N ILE A 6 14.57 3.55 0.09
CA ILE A 6 14.35 3.10 -1.27
C ILE A 6 15.05 1.75 -1.44
N ASN A 7 14.49 0.89 -2.28
CA ASN A 7 15.16 -0.36 -2.60
C ASN A 7 16.49 -0.07 -3.34
N LYS A 8 17.59 -0.53 -2.76
CA LYS A 8 18.94 -0.32 -3.29
C LYS A 8 19.14 -0.93 -4.69
N ASP A 9 18.39 -1.99 -5.00
CA ASP A 9 18.53 -2.73 -6.25
C ASP A 9 17.88 -1.99 -7.42
N ASP A 10 16.97 -1.05 -7.13
CA ASP A 10 16.21 -0.28 -8.13
C ASP A 10 16.84 1.08 -8.45
N ILE A 11 17.86 1.50 -7.71
CA ILE A 11 18.47 2.83 -7.89
C ILE A 11 18.85 3.07 -9.35
N LYS A 12 19.41 2.06 -10.02
CA LYS A 12 19.83 2.17 -11.42
C LYS A 12 18.63 2.37 -12.36
N SER A 13 17.58 1.55 -12.24
CA SER A 13 16.40 1.66 -13.08
C SER A 13 15.67 2.99 -12.85
N ILE A 14 15.60 3.44 -11.59
CA ILE A 14 15.04 4.74 -11.22
C ILE A 14 15.80 5.87 -11.90
N VAL A 15 17.12 5.89 -11.78
CA VAL A 15 17.96 6.89 -12.45
C VAL A 15 17.77 6.84 -13.97
N GLU A 16 17.73 5.66 -14.58
CA GLU A 16 17.48 5.49 -16.02
C GLU A 16 16.11 5.98 -16.47
N SER A 17 15.10 5.88 -15.60
CA SER A 17 13.73 6.33 -15.88
C SER A 17 13.59 7.85 -15.97
N TYR A 18 14.51 8.62 -15.36
CA TYR A 18 14.48 10.09 -15.36
C TYR A 18 14.53 10.71 -16.76
N LYS A 19 15.02 9.98 -17.76
CA LYS A 19 14.97 10.40 -19.18
C LYS A 19 13.55 10.71 -19.68
N ARG A 20 12.51 10.15 -19.04
CA ARG A 20 11.10 10.40 -19.36
C ARG A 20 10.64 11.79 -18.88
N GLU A 21 11.18 12.26 -17.77
CA GLU A 21 10.91 13.60 -17.21
C GLU A 21 11.80 14.67 -17.85
N ASN A 22 13.01 14.28 -18.24
CA ASN A 22 13.99 15.21 -18.80
C ASN A 22 14.68 14.59 -20.02
N ALA A 23 14.22 14.96 -21.22
CA ALA A 23 14.79 14.47 -22.48
C ALA A 23 16.27 14.84 -22.69
N LYS A 24 16.82 15.78 -21.91
CA LYS A 24 18.23 16.19 -21.96
C LYS A 24 19.11 15.43 -20.97
N PHE A 25 18.53 14.51 -20.20
CA PHE A 25 19.26 13.65 -19.29
C PHE A 25 19.90 12.48 -20.05
N VAL A 26 21.21 12.30 -19.88
CA VAL A 26 21.97 11.21 -20.50
C VAL A 26 22.93 10.61 -19.49
N ILE A 27 22.85 9.30 -19.26
CA ILE A 27 23.79 8.59 -18.39
C ILE A 27 25.08 8.34 -19.16
N LYS A 28 26.21 8.75 -18.58
CA LYS A 28 27.56 8.47 -19.10
C LYS A 28 28.08 7.13 -18.57
N SER A 29 27.94 6.89 -17.27
CA SER A 29 28.30 5.62 -16.65
C SER A 29 27.61 5.45 -15.30
N PHE A 30 27.32 4.20 -14.93
CA PHE A 30 26.79 3.85 -13.63
C PHE A 30 27.65 2.74 -13.02
N ILE A 31 28.30 3.03 -11.89
CA ILE A 31 29.08 2.05 -11.13
C ILE A 31 28.17 1.51 -10.03
N ASP A 32 27.98 0.20 -10.01
CA ASP A 32 27.10 -0.47 -9.05
C ASP A 32 27.92 -1.36 -8.11
N ASN A 33 28.11 -0.90 -6.86
CA ASN A 33 28.63 -1.75 -5.79
C ASN A 33 27.63 -1.78 -4.63
N ASP A 34 27.59 -2.90 -3.91
CA ASP A 34 26.63 -3.16 -2.82
C ASP A 34 26.52 -2.06 -1.75
N LYS A 35 27.64 -1.39 -1.45
CA LYS A 35 27.71 -0.34 -0.41
C LYS A 35 27.76 1.07 -0.98
N HIS A 36 28.10 1.21 -2.26
CA HIS A 36 28.33 2.49 -2.90
C HIS A 36 28.09 2.40 -4.40
N LYS A 37 27.06 3.12 -4.88
CA LYS A 37 26.78 3.29 -6.31
C LYS A 37 27.14 4.71 -6.74
N ARG A 38 27.60 4.90 -7.97
CA ARG A 38 27.96 6.22 -8.53
C ARG A 38 27.36 6.37 -9.91
N CYS A 39 26.65 7.47 -10.14
CA CYS A 39 26.16 7.84 -11.46
C CYS A 39 26.91 9.08 -11.98
N LEU A 40 27.54 8.92 -13.14
CA LEU A 40 28.01 10.03 -13.98
C LEU A 40 27.01 10.23 -15.11
N PHE A 41 26.54 11.46 -15.28
CA PHE A 41 25.50 11.79 -16.25
C PHE A 41 25.63 13.23 -16.74
N PHE A 42 24.83 13.58 -17.74
CA PHE A 42 24.70 14.93 -18.26
C PHE A 42 23.25 15.40 -18.14
N ILE A 43 23.07 16.66 -17.76
CA ILE A 43 21.81 17.41 -17.89
C ILE A 43 22.15 18.74 -18.55
N ASN A 44 21.42 19.12 -19.60
CA ASN A 44 21.70 20.35 -20.36
C ASN A 44 23.17 20.45 -20.84
N GLY A 45 23.80 19.32 -21.16
CA GLY A 45 25.21 19.26 -21.58
C GLY A 45 26.24 19.44 -20.45
N LYS A 46 25.81 19.60 -19.19
CA LYS A 46 26.69 19.73 -18.02
C LYS A 46 26.94 18.39 -17.35
N GLU A 47 28.21 18.03 -17.14
CA GLU A 47 28.59 16.79 -16.47
C GLU A 47 28.29 16.83 -14.97
N CYS A 48 27.58 15.83 -14.48
CA CYS A 48 27.07 15.72 -13.12
C CYS A 48 27.50 14.39 -12.49
N ILE A 49 27.69 14.40 -11.16
CA ILE A 49 28.08 13.21 -10.39
C ILE A 49 27.23 13.13 -9.14
N ILE A 50 26.58 11.99 -8.94
CA ILE A 50 25.88 11.64 -7.71
C ILE A 50 26.41 10.32 -7.17
N ASP A 51 26.72 10.32 -5.88
CA ASP A 51 27.06 9.15 -5.09
C ASP A 51 25.87 8.68 -4.26
N PHE A 52 25.66 7.36 -4.24
CA PHE A 52 24.66 6.67 -3.46
C PHE A 52 25.36 5.78 -2.44
N TYR A 53 25.26 6.12 -1.17
CA TYR A 53 25.81 5.31 -0.08
C TYR A 53 24.68 4.46 0.51
N ILE A 54 24.81 3.13 0.36
CA ILE A 54 23.81 2.18 0.85
C ILE A 54 24.03 1.97 2.34
N LYS A 55 23.08 2.44 3.17
CA LYS A 55 23.05 2.17 4.61
C LYS A 55 22.15 0.95 4.87
N LYS A 56 22.03 0.56 6.14
CA LYS A 56 21.24 -0.60 6.56
C LYS A 56 19.77 -0.53 6.11
N ASN A 57 19.14 0.63 6.27
CA ASN A 57 17.70 0.81 6.05
C ASN A 57 17.36 1.95 5.07
N CYS A 58 18.35 2.69 4.58
CA CYS A 58 18.14 3.85 3.72
C CYS A 58 19.34 4.06 2.79
N VAL A 59 19.17 4.94 1.81
CA VAL A 59 20.19 5.32 0.85
C VAL A 59 20.49 6.80 1.03
N LYS A 60 21.75 7.13 1.25
CA LYS A 60 22.21 8.52 1.29
C LYS A 60 22.66 8.93 -0.12
N ILE A 61 22.03 9.97 -0.65
CA ILE A 61 22.28 10.52 -1.98
C ILE A 61 23.04 11.83 -1.85
N GLN A 62 24.21 11.90 -2.47
CA GLN A 62 25.12 13.03 -2.37
C GLN A 62 25.62 13.46 -3.75
N PRO A 63 25.22 14.64 -4.24
CA PRO A 63 25.90 15.31 -5.34
C PRO A 63 27.37 15.59 -4.97
N THR A 64 28.31 15.20 -5.82
CA THR A 64 29.76 15.38 -5.56
C THR A 64 30.52 16.10 -6.69
N GLY A 65 29.84 16.45 -7.79
CA GLY A 65 30.40 17.21 -8.91
C GLY A 65 30.27 18.75 -8.80
N LYS A 66 30.66 19.47 -9.86
CA LYS A 66 30.58 20.94 -9.93
C LYS A 66 29.15 21.46 -10.18
N ASN A 67 28.34 20.70 -10.89
CA ASN A 67 27.00 21.09 -11.34
C ASN A 67 25.92 20.62 -10.35
N ILE A 68 25.97 21.17 -9.13
CA ILE A 68 25.12 20.74 -8.01
C ILE A 68 23.63 21.02 -8.26
N GLU A 69 23.31 22.14 -8.92
CA GLU A 69 21.92 22.48 -9.24
C GLU A 69 21.28 21.44 -10.16
N GLU A 70 21.98 21.04 -11.23
CA GLU A 70 21.54 19.97 -12.12
C GLU A 70 21.46 18.63 -11.41
N CYS A 71 22.41 18.32 -10.52
CA CYS A 71 22.34 17.11 -9.70
C CYS A 71 21.08 17.10 -8.83
N ASN A 72 20.72 18.25 -8.24
CA ASN A 72 19.55 18.35 -7.38
C ASN A 72 18.24 18.03 -8.13
N LEU A 73 18.15 18.32 -9.43
CA LEU A 73 16.97 17.93 -10.23
C LEU A 73 16.75 16.41 -10.23
N LEU A 74 17.82 15.64 -10.40
CA LEU A 74 17.75 14.17 -10.33
C LEU A 74 17.54 13.70 -8.87
N VAL A 75 18.16 14.36 -7.88
CA VAL A 75 17.94 14.01 -6.46
C VAL A 75 16.47 14.19 -6.07
N GLU A 76 15.82 15.30 -6.45
CA GLU A 76 14.41 15.54 -6.16
C GLU A 76 13.50 14.53 -6.88
N PHE A 77 13.83 14.14 -8.12
CA PHE A 77 13.13 13.05 -8.79
C PHE A 77 13.28 11.71 -8.06
N ILE A 78 14.47 11.37 -7.55
CA ILE A 78 14.66 10.11 -6.82
C ILE A 78 13.96 10.14 -5.46
N LYS A 79 13.94 11.30 -4.78
CA LYS A 79 13.16 11.48 -3.55
C LYS A 79 11.67 11.21 -3.79
N SER A 80 11.12 11.65 -4.91
CA SER A 80 9.72 11.36 -5.24
C SER A 80 9.44 9.89 -5.59
N LYS A 81 10.42 8.99 -5.46
CA LYS A 81 10.26 7.54 -5.64
C LYS A 81 10.59 6.73 -4.38
N GLY A 82 10.96 7.37 -3.28
CA GLY A 82 11.31 6.72 -2.00
C GLY A 82 10.32 7.03 -0.87
N PHE A 83 10.69 6.68 0.37
CA PHE A 83 10.07 7.22 1.57
C PHE A 83 11.06 8.08 2.40
N SER A 84 10.57 9.19 2.95
CA SER A 84 11.37 10.11 3.75
C SER A 84 11.86 9.44 5.03
N THR A 85 13.11 9.73 5.41
CA THR A 85 13.68 9.32 6.71
C THR A 85 13.22 10.19 7.88
N ASP A 86 12.56 11.33 7.60
CA ASP A 86 12.20 12.35 8.61
C ASP A 86 10.93 12.00 9.38
N VAL A 87 10.17 11.01 8.92
CA VAL A 87 9.01 10.49 9.65
C VAL A 87 9.48 9.76 10.90
N ALA A 88 8.97 10.16 12.08
CA ALA A 88 9.36 9.55 13.34
C ALA A 88 8.86 8.09 13.45
N VAL A 89 9.70 7.22 14.01
CA VAL A 89 9.25 5.87 14.43
C VAL A 89 8.34 6.02 15.64
N LYS A 90 7.18 5.37 15.59
CA LYS A 90 6.20 5.35 16.67
C LYS A 90 6.00 3.94 17.17
N GLN A 91 5.44 3.84 18.37
CA GLN A 91 5.16 2.55 18.99
C GLN A 91 3.78 2.51 19.63
N PHE A 92 3.15 1.33 19.60
CA PHE A 92 1.89 1.07 20.27
C PHE A 92 1.85 -0.35 20.81
N THR A 93 1.30 -0.52 22.02
CA THR A 93 1.18 -1.83 22.68
C THR A 93 -0.29 -2.22 22.80
N PHE A 94 -0.62 -3.46 22.45
CA PHE A 94 -1.98 -3.98 22.46
C PHE A 94 -2.01 -5.45 22.89
N SER A 95 -3.20 -5.94 23.23
CA SER A 95 -3.41 -7.36 23.55
C SER A 95 -3.26 -8.21 22.29
N CYS A 96 -2.46 -9.27 22.37
CA CYS A 96 -2.17 -10.14 21.23
C CYS A 96 -1.86 -11.55 21.75
N THR A 97 -2.25 -12.57 21.00
CA THR A 97 -1.93 -13.96 21.34
C THR A 97 -0.81 -14.48 20.43
N LYS A 98 -0.20 -15.59 20.84
CA LYS A 98 0.84 -16.25 20.04
C LYS A 98 0.28 -16.75 18.69
N VAL A 99 -0.97 -17.22 18.67
CA VAL A 99 -1.66 -17.67 17.46
C VAL A 99 -1.76 -16.55 16.42
N VAL A 100 -2.06 -15.32 16.85
CA VAL A 100 -2.16 -14.16 15.94
C VAL A 100 -0.84 -13.89 15.22
N ILE A 101 0.29 -13.90 15.94
CA ILE A 101 1.59 -13.62 15.31
C ILE A 101 2.04 -14.78 14.40
N ASP A 102 1.74 -16.02 14.78
CA ASP A 102 2.07 -17.19 13.95
C ASP A 102 1.27 -17.16 12.64
N ASN A 103 -0.03 -16.87 12.70
CA ASN A 103 -0.87 -16.72 11.51
C ASN A 103 -0.48 -15.49 10.67
N LEU A 104 -0.02 -14.40 11.29
CA LEU A 104 0.51 -13.24 10.55
C LEU A 104 1.77 -13.62 9.76
N VAL A 105 2.67 -14.39 10.37
CA VAL A 105 3.89 -14.87 9.69
C VAL A 105 3.54 -15.77 8.50
N GLU A 106 2.56 -16.66 8.66
CA GLU A 106 2.05 -17.50 7.55
C GLU A 106 1.44 -16.64 6.44
N TYR A 107 0.57 -15.69 6.79
CA TYR A 107 -0.02 -14.76 5.82
C TYR A 107 1.03 -13.99 5.02
N ILE A 108 2.06 -13.45 5.68
CA ILE A 108 3.13 -12.73 4.99
C ILE A 108 3.89 -13.63 4.03
N ARG A 109 4.16 -14.89 4.42
CA ARG A 109 4.87 -15.86 3.59
C ARG A 109 4.06 -16.26 2.35
N ASP A 110 2.77 -16.52 2.53
CA ASP A 110 1.95 -17.16 1.49
C ASP A 110 1.29 -16.13 0.57
N GLU A 111 0.85 -15.00 1.12
CA GLU A 111 0.00 -14.03 0.43
C GLU A 111 0.71 -12.69 0.14
N CYS A 112 1.85 -12.41 0.80
CA CYS A 112 2.62 -11.16 0.63
C CYS A 112 4.02 -11.38 0.06
N ASN A 113 4.27 -12.53 -0.56
CA ASN A 113 5.57 -12.86 -1.16
C ASN A 113 6.00 -11.78 -2.17
N GLY A 114 7.24 -11.30 -2.03
CA GLY A 114 7.79 -10.21 -2.85
C GLY A 114 7.33 -8.80 -2.47
N ILE A 115 6.37 -8.66 -1.54
CA ILE A 115 5.83 -7.37 -1.09
C ILE A 115 6.38 -7.02 0.30
N VAL A 116 6.29 -7.98 1.22
CA VAL A 116 6.84 -7.88 2.58
C VAL A 116 7.57 -9.17 2.90
N THR A 117 8.77 -9.03 3.43
CA THR A 117 9.56 -10.15 3.97
C THR A 117 9.52 -10.11 5.50
N TYR A 118 9.80 -11.24 6.16
CA TYR A 118 9.92 -11.26 7.61
C TYR A 118 11.22 -11.92 8.06
N SER A 119 11.72 -11.47 9.22
CA SER A 119 12.78 -12.13 9.98
C SER A 119 12.41 -12.19 11.45
N GLN A 120 12.96 -13.15 12.18
CA GLN A 120 12.63 -13.37 13.60
C GLN A 120 13.91 -13.51 14.43
N ASN A 121 13.92 -12.88 15.60
CA ASN A 121 14.90 -13.10 16.65
C ASN A 121 14.18 -13.21 18.01
N GLY A 122 14.07 -14.43 18.53
CA GLY A 122 13.27 -14.71 19.73
C GLY A 122 11.81 -14.31 19.54
N ASN A 123 11.33 -13.37 20.36
CA ASN A 123 9.96 -12.85 20.29
C ASN A 123 9.84 -11.55 19.46
N ILE A 124 10.90 -11.16 18.77
CA ILE A 124 10.92 -9.96 17.91
C ILE A 124 10.81 -10.43 16.47
N TYR A 125 9.74 -9.99 15.81
CA TYR A 125 9.45 -10.22 14.40
C TYR A 125 9.65 -8.92 13.67
N LYS A 126 10.35 -8.95 12.56
CA LYS A 126 10.64 -7.78 11.77
C LYS A 126 10.12 -7.98 10.37
N PHE A 127 9.16 -7.15 9.98
CA PHE A 127 8.54 -7.14 8.67
C PHE A 127 9.15 -6.01 7.85
N THR A 128 9.73 -6.33 6.71
CA THR A 128 10.42 -5.36 5.85
C THR A 128 9.70 -5.29 4.51
N GLY A 129 9.17 -4.11 4.19
CA GLY A 129 8.56 -3.82 2.90
C GLY A 129 9.60 -3.65 1.79
N TYR A 130 9.12 -3.61 0.56
CA TYR A 130 9.95 -3.57 -0.65
C TYR A 130 11.00 -2.45 -0.66
N ASN A 131 10.62 -1.23 -0.26
CA ASN A 131 11.54 -0.08 -0.23
C ASN A 131 12.42 -0.04 1.03
N GLY A 132 12.41 -1.09 1.85
CA GLY A 132 13.18 -1.19 3.07
C GLY A 132 12.56 -0.48 4.27
N ASP A 133 11.27 -0.10 4.20
CA ASP A 133 10.53 0.32 5.39
C ASP A 133 10.30 -0.89 6.31
N GLU A 134 10.33 -0.65 7.62
CA GLU A 134 10.38 -1.74 8.60
C GLU A 134 9.34 -1.54 9.70
N LEU A 135 8.59 -2.60 9.97
CA LEU A 135 7.78 -2.76 11.15
C LEU A 135 8.42 -3.79 12.07
N THR A 136 8.68 -3.39 13.31
CA THR A 136 9.09 -4.31 14.38
C THR A 136 7.88 -4.68 15.23
N PHE A 137 7.63 -5.98 15.36
CA PHE A 137 6.57 -6.55 16.17
C PHE A 137 7.19 -7.38 17.29
N THR A 138 7.11 -6.87 18.51
CA THR A 138 7.66 -7.55 19.69
C THR A 138 6.52 -8.20 20.47
N PHE A 139 6.53 -9.53 20.54
CA PHE A 139 5.56 -10.29 21.32
C PHE A 139 6.05 -10.49 22.77
N TYR A 140 5.16 -10.31 23.73
CA TYR A 140 5.42 -10.51 25.16
C TYR A 140 4.55 -11.68 25.67
N PRO A 141 5.02 -12.93 25.57
CA PRO A 141 4.21 -14.13 25.84
C PRO A 141 3.56 -14.13 27.22
N GLN A 142 4.31 -13.73 28.25
CA GLN A 142 3.83 -13.73 29.64
C GLN A 142 2.66 -12.78 29.89
N LYS A 143 2.52 -11.73 29.06
CA LYS A 143 1.48 -10.70 29.22
C LYS A 143 0.38 -10.81 28.16
N ASN A 144 0.51 -11.72 27.19
CA ASN A 144 -0.33 -11.75 25.98
C ASN A 144 -0.49 -10.34 25.37
N LYS A 145 0.64 -9.67 25.21
CA LYS A 145 0.72 -8.34 24.59
C LYS A 145 1.71 -8.37 23.44
N ALA A 146 1.47 -7.51 22.47
CA ALA A 146 2.43 -7.18 21.44
C ALA A 146 2.68 -5.68 21.42
N MET A 147 3.87 -5.29 20.97
CA MET A 147 4.20 -3.91 20.63
C MET A 147 4.58 -3.85 19.15
N ILE A 148 3.94 -2.95 18.42
CA ILE A 148 4.36 -2.57 17.07
C ILE A 148 5.19 -1.29 17.18
N GLN A 149 6.34 -1.26 16.51
CA GLN A 149 7.18 -0.08 16.31
C GLN A 149 7.43 0.10 14.82
N SER A 150 6.99 1.22 14.26
CA SER A 150 7.07 1.46 12.81
C SER A 150 6.91 2.93 12.45
N ARG A 151 7.18 3.25 11.18
CA ARG A 151 6.58 4.40 10.49
C ARG A 151 5.27 3.92 9.80
N PRO A 152 4.25 4.78 9.61
CA PRO A 152 3.01 4.40 8.91
C PRO A 152 3.21 4.31 7.38
N PHE A 153 4.18 3.50 6.96
CA PHE A 153 4.47 3.20 5.56
C PHE A 153 3.86 1.83 5.18
N HIS A 154 4.37 1.21 4.12
CA HIS A 154 3.78 0.06 3.47
C HIS A 154 3.71 -1.20 4.37
N ALA A 155 4.81 -1.57 5.04
CA ALA A 155 4.86 -2.73 5.93
C ALA A 155 3.89 -2.57 7.12
N TYR A 156 3.74 -1.34 7.63
CA TYR A 156 2.74 -1.03 8.65
C TYR A 156 1.32 -1.26 8.14
N SER A 157 0.97 -0.70 6.98
CA SER A 157 -0.36 -0.82 6.42
C SER A 157 -0.75 -2.27 6.14
N ILE A 158 0.17 -3.11 5.66
CA ILE A 158 -0.08 -4.54 5.44
C ILE A 158 -0.36 -5.25 6.77
N VAL A 159 0.50 -5.05 7.78
CA VAL A 159 0.35 -5.72 9.08
C VAL A 159 -0.93 -5.27 9.77
N VAL A 160 -1.22 -3.97 9.85
CA VAL A 160 -2.43 -3.47 10.52
C VAL A 160 -3.71 -3.84 9.75
N SER A 161 -3.66 -3.87 8.42
CA SER A 161 -4.77 -4.37 7.60
C SER A 161 -5.00 -5.87 7.80
N TYR A 162 -3.95 -6.67 8.03
CA TYR A 162 -4.14 -8.06 8.44
C TYR A 162 -4.87 -8.15 9.79
N LEU A 163 -4.39 -7.42 10.80
CA LEU A 163 -4.99 -7.41 12.15
C LEU A 163 -6.45 -6.95 12.14
N SER A 164 -6.83 -5.98 11.29
CA SER A 164 -8.23 -5.53 11.18
C SER A 164 -9.19 -6.61 10.68
N GLY A 165 -8.66 -7.64 10.01
CA GLY A 165 -9.44 -8.79 9.54
C GLY A 165 -9.73 -9.83 10.63
N LEU A 166 -9.08 -9.73 11.78
CA LEU A 166 -9.17 -10.73 12.83
C LEU A 166 -10.30 -10.42 13.84
N PRO A 167 -11.07 -11.42 14.28
CA PRO A 167 -12.13 -11.22 15.26
C PRO A 167 -11.61 -10.77 16.63
N GLU A 168 -10.37 -11.11 16.99
CA GLU A 168 -9.73 -10.76 18.26
C GLU A 168 -9.51 -9.25 18.44
N PHE A 169 -9.52 -8.48 17.34
CA PHE A 169 -9.29 -7.04 17.36
C PHE A 169 -10.59 -6.30 17.16
N SER A 170 -11.00 -5.48 18.14
CA SER A 170 -12.20 -4.64 18.00
C SER A 170 -11.95 -3.47 17.04
N PHE A 171 -13.04 -2.86 16.57
CA PHE A 171 -12.95 -1.63 15.76
C PHE A 171 -12.24 -0.50 16.50
N ASP A 172 -12.55 -0.32 17.78
CA ASP A 172 -11.93 0.72 18.61
C ASP A 172 -10.42 0.49 18.73
N GLN A 173 -9.98 -0.76 18.93
CA GLN A 173 -8.56 -1.09 18.99
C GLN A 173 -7.83 -0.78 17.67
N ILE A 174 -8.45 -1.05 16.51
CA ILE A 174 -7.86 -0.70 15.21
C ILE A 174 -7.76 0.81 15.04
N VAL A 175 -8.78 1.57 15.45
CA VAL A 175 -8.73 3.04 15.41
C VAL A 175 -7.66 3.58 16.36
N GLU A 176 -7.54 3.04 17.57
CA GLU A 176 -6.50 3.43 18.54
C GLU A 176 -5.09 3.18 18.00
N ILE A 177 -4.87 2.00 17.40
CA ILE A 177 -3.59 1.68 16.73
C ILE A 177 -3.29 2.73 15.66
N ASN A 178 -4.24 3.08 14.79
CA ASN A 178 -3.97 4.03 13.70
C ASN A 178 -3.81 5.48 14.21
N ASN A 179 -4.61 5.90 15.19
CA ASN A 179 -4.50 7.22 15.84
C ASN A 179 -3.10 7.44 16.42
N ALA A 180 -2.54 6.43 17.08
CA ALA A 180 -1.19 6.50 17.63
C ALA A 180 -0.13 6.77 16.54
N PHE A 181 -0.34 6.29 15.31
CA PHE A 181 0.61 6.47 14.22
C PHE A 181 0.34 7.71 13.36
N SER A 182 -0.90 8.20 13.29
CA SER A 182 -1.29 9.40 12.55
C SER A 182 -1.21 10.72 13.34
N GLU A 183 -0.89 10.66 14.64
CA GLU A 183 -0.93 11.81 15.58
C GLU A 183 -2.31 12.45 15.69
N MET A 184 -3.33 11.62 15.53
CA MET A 184 -4.71 12.02 15.65
C MET A 184 -5.30 11.41 16.92
N ASN A 185 -6.30 12.11 17.46
CA ASN A 185 -7.11 11.59 18.55
C ASN A 185 -8.57 11.56 18.11
N THR A 186 -8.81 10.96 16.94
CA THR A 186 -10.17 10.91 16.38
C THR A 186 -10.96 9.83 17.11
N PRO A 187 -12.11 10.15 17.72
CA PRO A 187 -12.94 9.13 18.37
C PRO A 187 -13.40 8.07 17.36
N SER A 188 -13.35 6.80 17.75
CA SER A 188 -13.78 5.68 16.90
C SER A 188 -15.23 5.83 16.41
N ALA A 189 -16.12 6.34 17.26
CA ALA A 189 -17.50 6.65 16.89
C ALA A 189 -17.58 7.67 15.74
N SER A 190 -16.68 8.67 15.71
CA SER A 190 -16.63 9.63 14.60
C SER A 190 -16.20 8.97 13.30
N ILE A 191 -15.21 8.07 13.34
CA ILE A 191 -14.80 7.29 12.16
C ILE A 191 -15.94 6.38 11.70
N ARG A 192 -16.62 5.69 12.61
CA ARG A 192 -17.76 4.83 12.26
C ARG A 192 -18.90 5.61 11.60
N ASN A 193 -19.25 6.78 12.15
CA ASN A 193 -20.25 7.66 11.56
C ASN A 193 -19.84 8.15 10.17
N GLU A 194 -18.55 8.45 9.97
CA GLU A 194 -18.02 8.83 8.65
C GLU A 194 -18.16 7.69 7.64
N ILE A 195 -17.80 6.45 8.01
CA ILE A 195 -17.97 5.27 7.17
C ILE A 195 -19.45 5.07 6.81
N GLN A 196 -20.34 5.13 7.79
CA GLN A 196 -21.78 4.98 7.58
C GLN A 196 -22.33 6.07 6.64
N ASN A 197 -21.84 7.31 6.77
CA ASN A 197 -22.24 8.40 5.88
C ASN A 197 -21.75 8.20 4.43
N LYS A 198 -20.52 7.70 4.25
CA LYS A 198 -19.94 7.43 2.93
C LYS A 198 -20.62 6.24 2.25
N LEU A 199 -20.87 5.15 2.99
CA LEU A 199 -21.40 3.90 2.43
C LEU A 199 -22.94 3.85 2.35
N ARG A 200 -23.66 4.62 3.17
CA ARG A 200 -25.13 4.59 3.25
C ARG A 200 -25.64 3.15 3.42
N ASP A 201 -26.59 2.70 2.60
CA ASP A 201 -27.22 1.37 2.76
C ASP A 201 -26.24 0.21 2.55
N SER A 202 -25.13 0.43 1.84
CA SER A 202 -24.09 -0.60 1.71
C SER A 202 -23.35 -0.85 3.03
N TYR A 203 -23.41 0.07 4.00
CA TYR A 203 -22.74 -0.05 5.29
C TYR A 203 -23.15 -1.34 6.04
N SER A 204 -24.46 -1.62 6.11
CA SER A 204 -24.98 -2.80 6.82
C SER A 204 -24.71 -4.11 6.09
N TYR A 205 -24.37 -4.04 4.80
CA TYR A 205 -24.01 -5.20 4.01
C TYR A 205 -22.53 -5.59 4.17
N LEU A 206 -21.64 -4.65 4.51
CA LEU A 206 -20.23 -4.94 4.75
C LEU A 206 -20.04 -5.65 6.11
N ASP A 207 -19.19 -6.67 6.11
CA ASP A 207 -18.81 -7.35 7.35
C ASP A 207 -17.92 -6.45 8.21
N GLU A 208 -17.96 -6.64 9.53
CA GLU A 208 -17.22 -5.81 10.49
C GLU A 208 -15.70 -5.78 10.20
N ALA A 209 -15.13 -6.88 9.71
CA ALA A 209 -13.72 -6.93 9.28
C ALA A 209 -13.39 -5.95 8.13
N LEU A 210 -14.33 -5.74 7.20
CA LEU A 210 -14.17 -4.77 6.11
C LEU A 210 -14.32 -3.35 6.64
N LEU A 211 -15.28 -3.11 7.53
CA LEU A 211 -15.46 -1.80 8.19
C LEU A 211 -14.22 -1.39 9.02
N LYS A 212 -13.60 -2.33 9.74
CA LYS A 212 -12.32 -2.13 10.44
C LYS A 212 -11.17 -1.81 9.49
N SER A 213 -11.18 -2.40 8.28
CA SER A 213 -10.16 -2.12 7.27
C SER A 213 -10.29 -0.69 6.74
N ILE A 214 -11.52 -0.26 6.42
CA ILE A 214 -11.82 1.12 6.01
C ILE A 214 -11.45 2.11 7.13
N SER A 215 -11.72 1.79 8.40
CA SER A 215 -11.41 2.69 9.51
C SER A 215 -9.92 2.95 9.68
N GLY A 216 -9.07 1.95 9.40
CA GLY A 216 -7.62 2.12 9.33
C GLY A 216 -7.24 3.12 8.24
N SER A 217 -7.79 2.95 7.04
CA SER A 217 -7.58 3.86 5.91
C SER A 217 -8.00 5.30 6.22
N LEU A 218 -9.24 5.51 6.68
CA LEU A 218 -9.74 6.85 7.01
C LEU A 218 -8.96 7.52 8.15
N THR A 219 -8.49 6.75 9.13
CA THR A 219 -7.65 7.30 10.22
C THR A 219 -6.28 7.75 9.71
N LEU A 220 -5.66 6.99 8.80
CA LEU A 220 -4.39 7.36 8.19
C LEU A 220 -4.52 8.55 7.23
N LEU A 221 -5.63 8.67 6.49
CA LEU A 221 -5.91 9.81 5.61
C LEU A 221 -6.12 11.14 6.35
N LYS A 222 -6.18 11.10 7.69
CA LYS A 222 -6.24 12.27 8.57
C LYS A 222 -4.86 12.68 9.12
N GLN A 223 -3.79 11.97 8.75
CA GLN A 223 -2.46 12.26 9.26
C GLN A 223 -1.98 13.67 8.86
N LYS A 224 -1.25 14.31 9.78
CA LYS A 224 -0.65 15.63 9.55
C LYS A 224 0.76 15.55 8.96
N ALA A 225 1.44 14.44 9.18
CA ALA A 225 2.77 14.21 8.64
C ALA A 225 2.70 14.02 7.13
N SER A 226 3.59 14.69 6.40
CA SER A 226 3.81 14.44 4.99
C SER A 226 4.42 13.04 4.81
N CYS A 227 3.86 12.26 3.87
CA CYS A 227 4.44 11.02 3.39
C CYS A 227 4.83 11.21 1.92
N GLU A 228 5.83 10.48 1.45
CA GLU A 228 6.20 10.47 0.02
C GLU A 228 5.31 9.51 -0.78
N ASP A 229 4.74 8.49 -0.12
CA ASP A 229 3.80 7.55 -0.72
C ASP A 229 2.65 7.22 0.25
N TYR A 230 1.45 7.59 -0.15
CA TYR A 230 0.19 7.41 0.58
C TYR A 230 -0.56 6.13 0.19
N THR A 231 0.06 5.22 -0.58
CA THR A 231 -0.52 3.90 -0.93
C THR A 231 -0.98 3.13 0.31
N GLY A 232 -0.20 3.20 1.40
CA GLY A 232 -0.54 2.59 2.67
C GLY A 232 -1.87 3.11 3.27
N CYS A 233 -2.28 4.34 2.94
CA CYS A 233 -3.50 4.95 3.46
C CYS A 233 -4.77 4.39 2.80
N VAL A 234 -4.70 3.78 1.60
CA VAL A 234 -5.87 3.24 0.88
C VAL A 234 -5.92 1.71 0.85
N THR A 235 -4.96 1.04 1.51
CA THR A 235 -4.87 -0.43 1.54
C THR A 235 -6.13 -1.06 2.16
N GLY A 236 -6.67 -0.45 3.21
CA GLY A 236 -7.90 -0.89 3.86
C GLY A 236 -9.14 -0.76 2.96
N ASP A 237 -9.23 0.32 2.18
CA ASP A 237 -10.32 0.54 1.23
C ASP A 237 -10.30 -0.47 0.08
N PHE A 238 -9.12 -0.77 -0.47
CA PHE A 238 -8.98 -1.82 -1.49
C PHE A 238 -9.35 -3.20 -0.95
N LYS A 239 -8.98 -3.51 0.30
CA LYS A 239 -9.39 -4.75 0.96
C LYS A 239 -10.91 -4.82 1.14
N ALA A 240 -11.54 -3.71 1.49
CA ALA A 240 -12.99 -3.62 1.60
C ALA A 240 -13.69 -3.79 0.25
N LEU A 241 -13.18 -3.16 -0.81
CA LEU A 241 -13.65 -3.35 -2.19
C LEU A 241 -13.58 -4.82 -2.62
N GLU A 242 -12.44 -5.47 -2.39
CA GLU A 242 -12.25 -6.88 -2.72
C GLU A 242 -13.23 -7.77 -1.94
N GLY A 243 -13.33 -7.57 -0.63
CA GLY A 243 -14.23 -8.34 0.23
C GLY A 243 -15.70 -8.17 -0.16
N TYR A 244 -16.11 -6.93 -0.45
CA TYR A 244 -17.44 -6.60 -0.92
C TYR A 244 -17.76 -7.30 -2.25
N LEU A 245 -16.86 -7.24 -3.22
CA LEU A 245 -17.02 -7.91 -4.51
C LEU A 245 -17.13 -9.43 -4.34
N LYS A 246 -16.26 -10.02 -3.49
CA LYS A 246 -16.33 -11.46 -3.16
C LYS A 246 -17.67 -11.86 -2.55
N LYS A 247 -18.18 -11.05 -1.63
CA LYS A 247 -19.45 -11.29 -0.93
C LYS A 247 -20.63 -11.25 -1.90
N ILE A 248 -20.69 -10.26 -2.80
CA ILE A 248 -21.74 -10.20 -3.83
C ILE A 248 -21.70 -11.45 -4.72
N LEU A 249 -20.53 -11.78 -5.26
CA LEU A 249 -20.37 -12.89 -6.20
C LEU A 249 -20.79 -14.22 -5.57
N THR A 250 -20.39 -14.46 -4.32
CA THR A 250 -20.68 -15.72 -3.62
C THR A 250 -22.11 -15.78 -3.09
N GLN A 251 -22.61 -14.72 -2.46
CA GLN A 251 -23.89 -14.76 -1.75
C GLN A 251 -25.08 -14.41 -2.63
N LYS A 252 -24.91 -13.51 -3.60
CA LYS A 252 -26.00 -13.10 -4.50
C LYS A 252 -26.03 -13.94 -5.78
N TYR A 253 -24.85 -14.23 -6.34
CA TYR A 253 -24.73 -14.88 -7.64
C TYR A 253 -24.13 -16.30 -7.58
N ASN A 254 -23.88 -16.85 -6.38
CA ASN A 254 -23.42 -18.23 -6.18
C ASN A 254 -22.12 -18.63 -6.91
N TYR A 255 -21.25 -17.67 -7.21
CA TYR A 255 -19.92 -17.95 -7.74
C TYR A 255 -19.04 -18.62 -6.68
N ARG A 256 -18.13 -19.48 -7.15
CA ARG A 256 -17.10 -20.11 -6.32
C ARG A 256 -15.73 -19.61 -6.74
N PHE A 257 -14.85 -19.46 -5.76
CA PHE A 257 -13.46 -19.05 -5.99
C PHE A 257 -12.54 -20.25 -6.03
N GLU A 258 -11.68 -20.27 -7.05
CA GLU A 258 -10.61 -21.24 -7.18
C GLU A 258 -9.35 -20.68 -6.51
N LYS A 259 -8.63 -21.53 -5.76
CA LYS A 259 -7.38 -21.14 -5.11
C LYS A 259 -6.35 -20.73 -6.17
N GLY A 260 -5.83 -19.51 -6.06
CA GLY A 260 -4.86 -18.94 -7.00
C GLY A 260 -5.46 -18.26 -8.24
N ASN A 261 -6.79 -18.29 -8.43
CA ASN A 261 -7.45 -17.60 -9.55
C ASN A 261 -8.80 -16.97 -9.14
N THR A 262 -8.73 -16.13 -8.09
CA THR A 262 -9.89 -15.62 -7.36
C THR A 262 -10.88 -14.79 -8.20
N PHE A 263 -10.48 -14.22 -9.34
CA PHE A 263 -11.40 -13.43 -10.17
C PHE A 263 -11.41 -13.86 -11.64
N SER A 264 -11.17 -15.15 -11.89
CA SER A 264 -11.14 -15.72 -13.24
C SER A 264 -12.40 -15.47 -14.07
N MET A 265 -13.56 -15.30 -13.42
CA MET A 265 -14.84 -15.06 -14.08
C MET A 265 -14.91 -13.71 -14.82
N PHE A 266 -14.04 -12.75 -14.49
CA PHE A 266 -13.94 -11.47 -15.18
C PHE A 266 -12.94 -11.47 -16.33
N TYR A 267 -12.19 -12.57 -16.53
CA TYR A 267 -11.21 -12.66 -17.60
C TYR A 267 -11.88 -12.55 -18.98
N ARG A 268 -11.30 -11.71 -19.85
CA ARG A 268 -11.72 -11.51 -21.24
C ARG A 268 -10.58 -11.91 -22.17
N GLU A 269 -10.78 -12.94 -22.97
CA GLU A 269 -9.82 -13.33 -24.00
C GLU A 269 -10.03 -12.45 -25.25
N LYS A 270 -9.06 -11.58 -25.58
CA LYS A 270 -9.00 -10.72 -26.79
C LYS A 270 -10.33 -10.53 -27.54
N GLY A 271 -11.21 -9.70 -26.98
CA GLY A 271 -12.48 -9.30 -27.61
C GLY A 271 -13.69 -10.16 -27.23
N ASN A 272 -13.49 -11.29 -26.56
CA ASN A 272 -14.58 -12.13 -26.07
C ASN A 272 -15.15 -11.61 -24.73
N PRO A 273 -16.47 -11.68 -24.54
CA PRO A 273 -17.10 -11.41 -23.25
C PRO A 273 -16.59 -12.36 -22.15
N SER A 274 -16.56 -11.88 -20.91
CA SER A 274 -16.21 -12.68 -19.74
C SER A 274 -17.35 -13.60 -19.29
N LYS A 275 -17.10 -14.49 -18.33
CA LYS A 275 -18.18 -15.31 -17.74
C LYS A 275 -19.27 -14.44 -17.10
N ILE A 276 -18.91 -13.32 -16.48
CA ILE A 276 -19.86 -12.36 -15.91
C ILE A 276 -20.71 -11.70 -17.00
N ASP A 277 -20.10 -11.38 -18.14
CA ASP A 277 -20.81 -10.74 -19.25
C ASP A 277 -21.83 -11.70 -19.90
N LEU A 278 -21.55 -13.00 -19.89
CA LEU A 278 -22.39 -14.06 -20.45
C LEU A 278 -23.39 -14.67 -19.45
N ASP A 279 -23.38 -14.27 -18.18
CA ASP A 279 -24.26 -14.86 -17.17
C ASP A 279 -25.68 -14.29 -17.26
N ASP A 280 -26.61 -15.09 -17.78
CA ASP A 280 -28.01 -14.72 -17.95
C ASP A 280 -28.75 -14.50 -16.62
N ASN A 281 -28.20 -14.97 -15.49
CA ASN A 281 -28.78 -14.74 -14.16
C ASN A 281 -28.47 -13.34 -13.61
N ILE A 282 -27.58 -12.59 -14.27
CA ILE A 282 -27.17 -11.26 -13.85
C ILE A 282 -27.82 -10.24 -14.79
N HIS A 283 -28.58 -9.30 -14.22
CA HIS A 283 -29.13 -8.20 -15.01
C HIS A 283 -28.00 -7.32 -15.59
N GLU A 284 -28.19 -6.77 -16.79
CA GLU A 284 -27.16 -5.99 -17.51
C GLU A 284 -26.58 -4.84 -16.70
N ASP A 285 -27.39 -4.13 -15.91
CA ASP A 285 -26.88 -3.05 -15.06
C ASP A 285 -26.02 -3.58 -13.91
N ALA A 286 -26.35 -4.75 -13.35
CA ALA A 286 -25.51 -5.39 -12.35
C ALA A 286 -24.20 -5.91 -12.97
N LYS A 287 -24.21 -6.42 -14.22
CA LYS A 287 -22.99 -6.79 -14.95
C LYS A 287 -22.05 -5.59 -15.11
N LYS A 288 -22.59 -4.42 -15.47
CA LYS A 288 -21.80 -3.17 -15.59
C LYS A 288 -21.15 -2.80 -14.26
N GLU A 289 -21.91 -2.83 -13.16
CA GLU A 289 -21.38 -2.49 -11.84
C GLU A 289 -20.35 -3.52 -11.33
N LEU A 290 -20.57 -4.81 -11.56
CA LEU A 290 -19.58 -5.85 -11.22
C LEU A 290 -18.27 -5.66 -11.98
N ASN A 291 -18.35 -5.40 -13.29
CA ASN A 291 -17.18 -5.09 -14.10
C ASN A 291 -16.48 -3.80 -13.64
N LYS A 292 -17.23 -2.76 -13.25
CA LYS A 292 -16.67 -1.52 -12.70
C LYS A 292 -15.91 -1.77 -11.40
N LEU A 293 -16.51 -2.51 -10.46
CA LEU A 293 -15.86 -2.92 -9.20
C LEU A 293 -14.57 -3.71 -9.47
N TYR A 294 -14.65 -4.71 -10.35
CA TYR A 294 -13.49 -5.52 -10.71
C TYR A 294 -12.40 -4.69 -11.38
N ASN A 295 -12.74 -3.83 -12.34
CA ASN A 295 -11.77 -2.97 -13.02
C ASN A 295 -11.06 -2.03 -12.04
N MET A 296 -11.79 -1.47 -11.06
CA MET A 296 -11.18 -0.63 -10.03
C MET A 296 -10.22 -1.44 -9.14
N TYR A 297 -10.60 -2.67 -8.78
CA TYR A 297 -9.72 -3.60 -8.08
C TYR A 297 -8.50 -3.96 -8.94
N SER A 298 -8.67 -4.52 -10.13
CA SER A 298 -7.59 -5.06 -10.96
C SER A 298 -6.63 -3.98 -11.47
N ASN A 299 -7.15 -2.82 -11.88
CA ASN A 299 -6.33 -1.79 -12.51
C ASN A 299 -5.66 -0.87 -11.48
N LYS A 300 -6.23 -0.69 -10.29
CA LYS A 300 -5.67 0.21 -9.29
C LYS A 300 -4.93 -0.54 -8.18
N ARG A 301 -5.42 -1.70 -7.71
CA ARG A 301 -4.68 -2.52 -6.72
C ARG A 301 -3.37 -3.01 -7.30
N ASN A 302 -3.36 -3.57 -8.51
CA ASN A 302 -2.12 -4.07 -9.11
C ASN A 302 -1.11 -2.97 -9.43
N VAL A 303 -1.57 -1.73 -9.58
CA VAL A 303 -0.71 -0.59 -9.90
C VAL A 303 -0.09 0.03 -8.65
N TYR A 304 -0.84 0.10 -7.54
CA TYR A 304 -0.38 0.75 -6.31
C TYR A 304 0.11 -0.24 -5.25
N LEU A 305 -0.46 -1.45 -5.16
CA LEU A 305 -0.17 -2.41 -4.09
C LEU A 305 0.74 -3.57 -4.52
N HIS A 306 1.20 -3.58 -5.78
CA HIS A 306 2.16 -4.55 -6.30
C HIS A 306 3.28 -3.83 -7.05
N SER A 307 4.53 -4.23 -6.82
CA SER A 307 5.67 -3.73 -7.58
C SER A 307 5.54 -4.12 -9.04
N THR A 308 5.89 -3.21 -9.95
CA THR A 308 5.92 -3.52 -11.38
C THR A 308 7.19 -4.31 -11.75
N VAL A 309 7.20 -4.94 -12.94
CA VAL A 309 8.37 -5.70 -13.43
C VAL A 309 9.63 -4.83 -13.53
N ASP A 310 9.45 -3.54 -13.82
CA ASP A 310 10.49 -2.52 -13.69
C ASP A 310 10.17 -1.66 -12.46
N PRO A 311 10.77 -1.92 -11.30
CA PRO A 311 10.42 -1.26 -10.05
C PRO A 311 10.46 0.28 -10.08
N SER A 312 11.23 0.87 -11.00
CA SER A 312 11.26 2.32 -11.25
C SER A 312 9.95 2.90 -11.77
N GLN A 313 9.05 2.03 -12.23
CA GLN A 313 7.73 2.34 -12.75
C GLN A 313 6.62 2.03 -11.76
N THR A 314 6.96 1.58 -10.56
CA THR A 314 5.98 1.35 -9.50
C THR A 314 5.31 2.68 -9.18
N LYS A 315 3.99 2.74 -9.37
CA LYS A 315 3.24 3.94 -9.06
C LYS A 315 3.04 4.01 -7.56
N ILE A 316 3.29 5.19 -7.03
CA ILE A 316 2.98 5.55 -5.65
C ILE A 316 1.85 6.58 -5.66
N ILE A 317 1.24 6.81 -4.51
CA ILE A 317 0.29 7.92 -4.33
C ILE A 317 1.08 9.08 -3.72
N GLU A 318 1.42 10.08 -4.53
CA GLU A 318 2.41 11.10 -4.14
C GLU A 318 1.83 12.14 -3.17
N THR A 319 0.49 12.31 -3.16
CA THR A 319 -0.17 13.33 -2.33
C THR A 319 -1.27 12.76 -1.47
N LEU A 320 -1.45 13.35 -0.28
CA LEU A 320 -2.57 13.01 0.60
C LEU A 320 -3.92 13.23 -0.10
N LYS A 321 -4.01 14.25 -0.95
CA LYS A 321 -5.24 14.57 -1.67
C LYS A 321 -5.58 13.47 -2.69
N GLU A 322 -4.60 12.98 -3.45
CA GLU A 322 -4.80 11.84 -4.35
C GLU A 322 -5.27 10.59 -3.59
N ALA A 323 -4.71 10.33 -2.41
CA ALA A 323 -5.13 9.22 -1.55
C ALA A 323 -6.58 9.38 -1.05
N GLN A 324 -6.95 10.59 -0.65
CA GLN A 324 -8.33 10.93 -0.22
C GLN A 324 -9.32 10.76 -1.36
N ASP A 325 -9.00 11.27 -2.55
CA ASP A 325 -9.85 11.18 -3.73
C ASP A 325 -10.03 9.72 -4.16
N LEU A 326 -8.97 8.90 -4.11
CA LEU A 326 -9.05 7.47 -4.41
C LEU A 326 -9.89 6.71 -3.36
N SER A 327 -9.70 6.97 -2.07
CA SER A 327 -10.55 6.43 -1.00
C SER A 327 -12.03 6.77 -1.24
N ASP A 328 -12.32 8.02 -1.53
CA ASP A 328 -13.68 8.48 -1.79
C ASP A 328 -14.29 7.82 -3.04
N GLU A 329 -13.52 7.67 -4.11
CA GLU A 329 -13.95 6.96 -5.31
C GLU A 329 -14.26 5.48 -5.02
N ILE A 330 -13.42 4.80 -4.22
CA ILE A 330 -13.63 3.41 -3.85
C ILE A 330 -14.93 3.25 -3.06
N LEU A 331 -15.09 4.04 -1.99
CA LEU A 331 -16.25 3.96 -1.11
C LEU A 331 -17.55 4.36 -1.83
N GLN A 332 -17.48 5.37 -2.71
CA GLN A 332 -18.62 5.79 -3.52
C GLN A 332 -19.01 4.71 -4.54
N THR A 333 -18.04 4.01 -5.15
CA THR A 333 -18.33 2.89 -6.06
C THR A 333 -18.98 1.71 -5.33
N ILE A 334 -18.54 1.38 -4.11
CA ILE A 334 -19.19 0.36 -3.27
C ILE A 334 -20.65 0.76 -3.01
N LYS A 335 -20.87 2.00 -2.55
CA LYS A 335 -22.21 2.54 -2.28
C LYS A 335 -23.12 2.47 -3.52
N ASP A 336 -22.66 2.97 -4.66
CA ASP A 336 -23.51 3.12 -5.85
C ASP A 336 -23.82 1.76 -6.49
N SER A 337 -22.81 0.88 -6.55
CA SER A 337 -23.02 -0.48 -7.05
C SER A 337 -24.03 -1.25 -6.20
N TYR A 338 -24.03 -1.06 -4.87
CA TYR A 338 -24.99 -1.71 -3.97
C TYR A 338 -26.42 -1.34 -4.34
N GLN A 339 -26.66 -0.04 -4.58
CA GLN A 339 -27.97 0.48 -4.97
C GLN A 339 -28.46 -0.06 -6.31
N ILE A 340 -27.56 -0.48 -7.21
CA ILE A 340 -27.94 -1.04 -8.52
C ILE A 340 -28.11 -2.55 -8.43
N ILE A 341 -27.20 -3.22 -7.72
CA ILE A 341 -27.16 -4.68 -7.62
C ILE A 341 -28.29 -5.22 -6.75
N PHE A 342 -28.70 -4.50 -5.70
CA PHE A 342 -29.74 -4.94 -4.75
C PHE A 342 -31.06 -4.20 -4.91
N LYS A 343 -31.25 -3.52 -6.04
CA LYS A 343 -32.54 -2.97 -6.46
C LYS A 343 -33.59 -4.05 -6.68
#